data_AF-A0A2V8YQH0-F1
#
_entry.id   AF-A0A2V8YQH0-F1
#
_cell.length_a   1.000
_cell.length_b   1.000
_cell.length_c   1.000
_cell.angle_alpha   90.00
_cell.angle_beta   90.00
_cell.angle_gamma   90.00
#
_symmetry.space_group_name_H-M   'P 1'
#
loop_
_entity.id
_entity.type
_entity.pdbx_description
1 polymer ?
#
loop_
_entity_poly.entity_id
_entity_poly.type
_entity_poly.pdbx_seq_one_letter_code
_entity_poly.pdbx_strand_id
1 'polypeptide(L)'
;NWPGDNNTAKLYAVKHNPFPYVAEIQGDPQQFAKQVPIEQLFSDLGSGQVPAFSYIVPDQCRDMHGLGNPLAPCGGASDTDDNDVKRGDDEAGWLVNAITGSPVWQGGHNALFVVSDEGNGPLTCPYNPDNRVDTAPGSLLPAADCYAPANYNDRVVFIAITNYGVHGIQDTRFYNHFSLLKTIEAAFGLPFLGHAADSTTNTLAPLLVP
;
A
#
# COMPACT_ATOMS: atom_id res chain seq x y z
N ASN A 1 -14.15 -3.66 -9.10
CA ASN A 1 -14.07 -3.88 -7.64
C ASN A 1 -14.11 -2.56 -6.90
N TRP A 2 -15.31 -2.05 -6.68
CA TRP A 2 -15.60 -0.72 -6.16
C TRP A 2 -16.64 -0.79 -5.04
N PRO A 3 -16.66 0.13 -4.04
CA PRO A 3 -17.79 0.27 -3.13
C PRO A 3 -19.12 0.36 -3.90
N GLY A 4 -19.95 -0.67 -3.79
CA GLY A 4 -21.23 -0.77 -4.50
C GLY A 4 -21.23 -1.73 -5.70
N ASP A 5 -20.08 -2.31 -6.08
CA ASP A 5 -20.10 -3.48 -6.96
C ASP A 5 -20.86 -4.59 -6.26
N ASN A 6 -21.95 -5.03 -6.89
CA ASN A 6 -22.88 -6.05 -6.36
C ASN A 6 -22.27 -7.47 -6.40
N ASN A 7 -20.94 -7.57 -6.27
CA ASN A 7 -20.24 -8.83 -6.23
C ASN A 7 -20.38 -9.44 -4.83
N THR A 8 -21.16 -10.51 -4.74
CA THR A 8 -21.38 -11.31 -3.52
C THR A 8 -20.08 -11.81 -2.89
N ALA A 9 -18.96 -11.81 -3.63
CA ALA A 9 -17.63 -12.16 -3.12
C ALA A 9 -17.02 -11.11 -2.18
N LYS A 10 -17.46 -9.84 -2.21
CA LYS A 10 -16.87 -8.72 -1.42
C LYS A 10 -15.37 -8.51 -1.65
N LEU A 11 -14.97 -8.37 -2.91
CA LEU A 11 -13.57 -8.22 -3.30
C LEU A 11 -12.93 -6.90 -2.84
N TYR A 12 -13.74 -5.87 -2.61
CA TYR A 12 -13.27 -4.63 -2.00
C TYR A 12 -13.27 -4.74 -0.46
N ALA A 13 -12.09 -4.53 0.15
CA ALA A 13 -11.93 -4.41 1.60
C ALA A 13 -11.66 -2.96 1.99
N VAL A 14 -12.63 -2.34 2.68
CA VAL A 14 -12.45 -0.96 3.16
C VAL A 14 -11.24 -0.80 4.08
N LYS A 15 -10.88 -1.85 4.84
CA LYS A 15 -9.72 -1.84 5.74
C LYS A 15 -8.38 -1.57 5.04
N HIS A 16 -8.24 -1.87 3.74
CA HIS A 16 -7.02 -1.61 2.98
C HIS A 16 -7.01 -0.22 2.30
N ASN A 17 -8.13 0.51 2.37
CA ASN A 17 -8.25 1.87 1.86
C ASN A 17 -8.25 2.87 3.03
N PRO A 18 -7.20 3.70 3.18
CA PRO A 18 -7.10 4.62 4.32
C PRO A 18 -8.06 5.81 4.23
N PHE A 19 -8.47 6.22 3.03
CA PHE A 19 -9.19 7.50 2.82
C PHE A 19 -10.57 7.57 3.46
N PRO A 20 -11.40 6.50 3.48
CA PRO A 20 -12.66 6.48 4.22
C PRO A 20 -12.55 6.71 5.73
N TYR A 21 -11.35 6.57 6.31
CA TYR A 21 -11.10 6.80 7.73
C TYR A 21 -10.65 8.22 8.06
N VAL A 22 -10.44 9.07 7.04
CA VAL A 22 -10.11 10.49 7.23
C VAL A 22 -11.41 11.30 7.19
N ALA A 23 -11.77 11.92 8.32
CA ALA A 23 -13.06 12.60 8.48
C ALA A 23 -13.28 13.72 7.45
N GLU A 24 -12.23 14.45 7.09
CA GLU A 24 -12.25 15.51 6.08
C GLU A 24 -12.56 14.96 4.68
N ILE A 25 -12.07 13.76 4.36
CA ILE A 25 -12.34 13.10 3.08
C ILE A 25 -13.74 12.49 3.09
N GLN A 26 -14.12 11.83 4.19
CA GLN A 26 -15.44 11.22 4.35
C GLN A 26 -16.56 12.28 4.31
N GLY A 27 -16.30 13.46 4.88
CA GLY A 27 -17.26 14.58 4.95
C GLY A 27 -17.38 15.41 3.68
N ASP A 28 -16.46 15.27 2.72
CA ASP A 28 -16.48 16.00 1.44
C ASP A 28 -16.75 15.04 0.27
N PRO A 29 -17.97 15.05 -0.31
CA PRO A 29 -18.32 14.19 -1.44
C PRO A 29 -17.39 14.32 -2.66
N GLN A 30 -16.79 15.50 -2.89
CA GLN A 30 -15.86 15.69 -4.00
C GLN A 30 -14.52 15.01 -3.74
N GLN A 31 -14.03 15.03 -2.50
CA GLN A 31 -12.82 14.27 -2.13
C GLN A 31 -13.10 12.77 -2.12
N PHE A 32 -14.24 12.37 -1.56
CA PHE A 32 -14.61 10.97 -1.49
C PHE A 32 -14.75 10.34 -2.89
N ALA A 33 -15.26 11.09 -3.87
CA ALA A 33 -15.41 10.65 -5.26
C ALA A 33 -14.08 10.48 -6.03
N LYS A 34 -12.92 10.88 -5.47
CA LYS A 34 -11.60 10.65 -6.10
C LYS A 34 -11.11 9.22 -5.97
N GLN A 35 -11.70 8.46 -5.05
CA GLN A 35 -11.48 7.04 -4.98
C GLN A 35 -12.26 6.43 -6.16
N VAL A 36 -11.62 5.60 -6.97
CA VAL A 36 -12.19 5.07 -8.23
C VAL A 36 -11.78 3.62 -8.47
N PRO A 37 -12.50 2.86 -9.32
CA PRO A 37 -12.09 1.51 -9.72
C PRO A 37 -10.73 1.52 -10.43
N ILE A 38 -9.99 0.40 -10.35
CA ILE A 38 -8.65 0.27 -10.96
C ILE A 38 -8.67 0.47 -12.48
N GLU A 39 -9.81 0.25 -13.13
CA GLU A 39 -10.02 0.49 -14.56
C GLU A 39 -9.74 1.96 -14.95
N GLN A 40 -9.96 2.91 -14.03
CA GLN A 40 -9.66 4.33 -14.27
C GLN A 40 -8.17 4.56 -14.48
N LEU A 41 -7.30 3.86 -13.75
CA LEU A 41 -5.84 3.94 -13.93
C LEU A 41 -5.44 3.67 -15.38
N PHE A 42 -6.02 2.64 -16.01
CA PHE A 42 -5.69 2.30 -17.40
C PHE A 42 -6.20 3.33 -18.40
N SER A 43 -7.38 3.91 -18.15
CA SER A 43 -7.88 5.04 -18.96
C SER A 43 -6.96 6.26 -18.85
N ASP A 44 -6.46 6.55 -17.65
CA ASP A 44 -5.60 7.70 -17.37
C ASP A 44 -4.21 7.50 -17.99
N LEU A 45 -3.62 6.32 -17.83
CA LEU A 45 -2.35 5.94 -18.47
C LEU A 45 -2.43 6.00 -20.01
N GLY A 46 -3.53 5.53 -20.59
CA GLY A 46 -3.75 5.52 -22.04
C GLY A 46 -4.02 6.92 -22.62
N SER A 47 -4.68 7.79 -21.87
CA SER A 47 -4.99 9.18 -22.28
C SER A 47 -3.87 10.17 -21.96
N GLY A 48 -2.89 9.78 -21.14
CA GLY A 48 -1.84 10.65 -20.65
C GLY A 48 -2.27 11.62 -19.54
N GLN A 49 -3.47 11.43 -18.99
CA GLN A 49 -4.07 12.30 -17.97
C GLN A 49 -4.05 11.61 -16.60
N VAL A 50 -2.85 11.37 -16.07
CA VAL A 50 -2.68 10.79 -14.73
C VAL A 50 -2.71 11.86 -13.63
N PRO A 51 -3.22 11.54 -12.43
CA PRO A 51 -3.07 12.43 -11.29
C PRO A 51 -1.60 12.51 -10.87
N ALA A 52 -1.24 13.57 -10.14
CA ALA A 52 0.11 13.71 -9.60
C ALA A 52 0.44 12.63 -8.55
N PHE A 53 -0.59 12.08 -7.89
CA PHE A 53 -0.47 11.01 -6.91
C PHE A 53 -1.60 10.00 -7.09
N SER A 54 -1.25 8.71 -7.12
CA SER A 54 -2.18 7.58 -7.14
C SER A 54 -1.83 6.62 -6.00
N TYR A 55 -2.85 6.15 -5.29
CA TYR A 55 -2.73 5.08 -4.31
C TYR A 55 -3.52 3.87 -4.82
N ILE A 56 -2.82 2.79 -5.15
CA ILE A 56 -3.38 1.62 -5.80
C ILE A 56 -3.43 0.48 -4.79
N VAL A 57 -4.63 -0.08 -4.58
CA VAL A 57 -4.85 -1.22 -3.70
C VAL A 57 -5.52 -2.32 -4.53
N PRO A 58 -4.85 -3.44 -4.78
CA PRO A 58 -5.48 -4.60 -5.40
C PRO A 58 -6.69 -5.09 -4.59
N ASP A 59 -7.60 -5.78 -5.26
CA ASP A 59 -8.70 -6.44 -4.56
C ASP A 59 -8.24 -7.67 -3.78
N GLN A 60 -9.10 -8.21 -2.91
CA GLN A 60 -8.74 -9.31 -2.02
C GLN A 60 -8.40 -10.65 -2.72
N CYS A 61 -8.58 -10.78 -4.04
CA CYS A 61 -8.08 -11.94 -4.79
C CYS A 61 -6.65 -11.76 -5.28
N ARG A 62 -6.15 -10.52 -5.23
CA ARG A 62 -4.90 -10.07 -5.86
C ARG A 62 -4.02 -9.26 -4.91
N ASP A 63 -4.40 -9.17 -3.63
CA ASP A 63 -3.64 -8.50 -2.56
C ASP A 63 -2.68 -9.44 -1.82
N MET A 64 -2.53 -10.69 -2.31
CA MET A 64 -1.74 -11.78 -1.71
C MET A 64 -2.27 -12.35 -0.39
N HIS A 65 -3.39 -11.85 0.15
CA HIS A 65 -4.03 -12.42 1.33
C HIS A 65 -5.10 -13.47 0.95
N GLY A 66 -5.78 -13.26 -0.17
CA GLY A 66 -6.82 -14.16 -0.65
C GLY A 66 -8.14 -14.06 0.12
N LEU A 67 -9.11 -14.86 -0.33
CA LEU A 67 -10.44 -14.92 0.27
C LEU A 67 -10.95 -16.36 0.37
N GLY A 68 -11.21 -16.81 1.60
CA GLY A 68 -11.90 -18.08 1.88
C GLY A 68 -13.39 -18.11 1.48
N ASN A 69 -13.84 -17.21 0.60
CA ASN A 69 -15.23 -17.11 0.15
C ASN A 69 -15.43 -17.97 -1.11
N PRO A 70 -16.30 -19.00 -1.10
CA PRO A 70 -16.56 -19.85 -2.27
C PRO A 70 -17.08 -19.10 -3.51
N LEU A 71 -17.59 -17.88 -3.35
CA LEU A 71 -18.06 -17.04 -4.45
C LEU A 71 -16.96 -16.16 -5.04
N ALA A 72 -15.78 -16.11 -4.44
CA ALA A 72 -14.65 -15.35 -4.96
C ALA A 72 -14.09 -16.01 -6.23
N PRO A 73 -13.76 -15.24 -7.28
CA PRO A 73 -13.27 -15.76 -8.56
C PRO A 73 -11.79 -16.23 -8.51
N CYS A 74 -11.32 -16.61 -7.32
CA CYS A 74 -9.91 -16.76 -6.99
C CYS A 74 -9.73 -17.92 -6.00
N GLY A 75 -10.13 -19.12 -6.39
CA GLY A 75 -9.93 -20.35 -5.60
C GLY A 75 -10.88 -20.56 -4.42
N GLY A 76 -11.38 -19.48 -3.81
CA GLY A 76 -12.34 -19.53 -2.71
C GLY A 76 -11.82 -20.32 -1.50
N ALA A 77 -12.69 -21.08 -0.83
CA ALA A 77 -12.34 -21.80 0.40
C ALA A 77 -11.28 -22.92 0.25
N SER A 78 -10.95 -23.31 -0.99
CA SER A 78 -9.96 -24.36 -1.28
C SER A 78 -8.63 -23.79 -1.75
N ASP A 79 -8.44 -22.48 -1.66
CA ASP A 79 -7.21 -21.86 -2.11
C ASP A 79 -6.04 -22.04 -1.13
N THR A 80 -4.83 -21.76 -1.61
CA THR A 80 -3.59 -21.88 -0.85
C THR A 80 -2.80 -20.58 -0.91
N ASP A 81 -2.07 -20.27 0.16
CA ASP A 81 -1.21 -19.08 0.23
C ASP A 81 -0.27 -18.94 -0.98
N ASP A 82 0.29 -20.05 -1.50
CA ASP A 82 1.15 -20.01 -2.69
C ASP A 82 0.42 -19.49 -3.95
N ASN A 83 -0.86 -19.82 -4.11
CA ASN A 83 -1.67 -19.32 -5.22
C ASN A 83 -2.05 -17.84 -5.01
N ASP A 84 -2.31 -17.43 -3.78
CA ASP A 84 -2.59 -16.03 -3.44
C ASP A 84 -1.38 -15.14 -3.72
N VAL A 85 -0.20 -15.56 -3.25
CA VAL A 85 1.07 -14.91 -3.54
C VAL A 85 1.31 -14.86 -5.05
N LYS A 86 1.11 -15.98 -5.76
CA LYS A 86 1.29 -16.01 -7.21
C LYS A 86 0.36 -15.02 -7.92
N ARG A 87 -0.93 -14.97 -7.55
CA ARG A 87 -1.88 -14.05 -8.19
C ARG A 87 -1.56 -12.59 -7.90
N GLY A 88 -1.17 -12.27 -6.68
CA GLY A 88 -0.75 -10.91 -6.34
C GLY A 88 0.54 -10.53 -7.05
N ASP A 89 1.49 -11.45 -7.24
CA ASP A 89 2.71 -11.21 -8.02
C ASP A 89 2.39 -10.99 -9.51
N ASP A 90 1.48 -11.80 -10.08
CA ASP A 90 0.99 -11.61 -11.45
C ASP A 90 0.32 -10.22 -11.62
N GLU A 91 -0.49 -9.78 -10.65
CA GLU A 91 -1.14 -8.45 -10.65
C GLU A 91 -0.12 -7.32 -10.49
N ALA A 92 0.83 -7.44 -9.55
CA ALA A 92 1.90 -6.47 -9.36
C ALA A 92 2.74 -6.32 -10.63
N GLY A 93 3.12 -7.44 -11.25
CA GLY A 93 3.83 -7.45 -12.53
C GLY A 93 3.01 -6.79 -13.65
N TRP A 94 1.70 -7.05 -13.71
CA TRP A 94 0.83 -6.42 -14.70
C TRP A 94 0.71 -4.90 -14.51
N LEU A 95 0.50 -4.44 -13.27
CA LEU A 95 0.42 -3.02 -12.93
C LEU A 95 1.74 -2.30 -13.21
N VAL A 96 2.87 -2.87 -12.77
CA VAL A 96 4.21 -2.31 -13.03
C VAL A 96 4.45 -2.19 -14.54
N ASN A 97 4.15 -3.22 -15.32
CA ASN A 97 4.32 -3.18 -16.77
C ASN A 97 3.42 -2.13 -17.44
N ALA A 98 2.16 -2.02 -17.03
CA ALA A 98 1.23 -1.03 -17.58
C ALA A 98 1.66 0.41 -17.25
N ILE A 99 2.07 0.67 -16.01
CA ILE A 99 2.51 2.00 -15.56
C ILE A 99 3.83 2.36 -16.25
N THR A 100 4.85 1.50 -16.16
CA THR A 100 6.19 1.81 -16.70
C THR A 100 6.25 1.80 -18.23
N GLY A 101 5.35 1.06 -18.88
CA GLY A 101 5.18 1.05 -20.34
C GLY A 101 4.34 2.20 -20.89
N SER A 102 3.71 3.01 -20.04
CA SER A 102 2.84 4.10 -20.48
C SER A 102 3.62 5.30 -21.04
N PRO A 103 3.00 6.14 -21.90
CA PRO A 103 3.64 7.37 -22.38
C PRO A 103 4.01 8.34 -21.27
N VAL A 104 3.24 8.38 -20.17
CA VAL A 104 3.49 9.29 -19.04
C VAL A 104 4.78 8.94 -18.31
N TRP A 105 5.13 7.65 -18.23
CA TRP A 105 6.36 7.20 -17.58
C TRP A 105 7.62 7.65 -18.32
N GLN A 106 7.53 7.99 -19.60
CA GLN A 106 8.68 8.46 -20.38
C GLN A 106 9.01 9.94 -20.16
N GLY A 107 8.11 10.71 -19.55
CA GLY A 107 8.26 12.15 -19.35
C GLY A 107 8.34 12.53 -17.87
N GLY A 108 9.21 13.49 -17.53
CA GLY A 108 9.36 13.97 -16.15
C GLY A 108 10.04 12.96 -15.22
N HIS A 109 9.82 13.12 -13.91
CA HIS A 109 10.36 12.25 -12.86
C HIS A 109 9.22 11.49 -12.19
N ASN A 110 9.06 10.22 -12.55
CA ASN A 110 8.03 9.33 -12.05
C ASN A 110 8.64 8.30 -11.10
N ALA A 111 7.94 8.05 -9.99
CA ALA A 111 8.29 7.01 -9.02
C ALA A 111 7.06 6.14 -8.73
N LEU A 112 7.28 4.83 -8.66
CA LEU A 112 6.33 3.81 -8.25
C LEU A 112 6.91 3.08 -7.05
N PHE A 113 6.14 3.01 -5.97
CA PHE A 113 6.51 2.27 -4.77
C PHE A 113 5.60 1.04 -4.66
N VAL A 114 6.20 -0.14 -4.59
CA VAL A 114 5.51 -1.40 -4.34
C VAL A 114 5.85 -1.82 -2.92
N VAL A 115 4.83 -1.95 -2.07
CA VAL A 115 4.98 -2.20 -0.64
C VAL A 115 3.81 -3.03 -0.14
N SER A 116 4.06 -4.01 0.73
CA SER A 116 3.01 -4.71 1.48
C SER A 116 2.63 -3.89 2.72
N ASP A 117 1.35 -3.87 3.10
CA ASP A 117 0.87 -3.17 4.30
C ASP A 117 1.25 -3.89 5.61
N GLU A 118 1.37 -5.22 5.54
CA GLU A 118 1.81 -6.08 6.63
C GLU A 118 2.61 -7.29 6.10
N GLY A 119 3.37 -7.93 6.99
CA GLY A 119 4.03 -9.20 6.80
C GLY A 119 3.26 -10.32 7.52
N ASN A 120 3.49 -11.57 7.10
CA ASN A 120 2.83 -12.75 7.68
C ASN A 120 3.69 -13.49 8.72
N GLY A 121 4.67 -12.79 9.33
CA GLY A 121 5.55 -13.37 10.33
C GLY A 121 4.86 -13.50 11.69
N PRO A 122 5.23 -14.48 12.55
CA PRO A 122 4.60 -14.62 13.86
C PRO A 122 4.87 -13.37 14.68
N LEU A 123 3.86 -12.61 15.06
CA LEU A 123 4.00 -11.61 16.12
C LEU A 123 4.45 -12.36 17.38
N THR A 124 5.66 -12.09 17.86
CA THR A 124 6.14 -12.72 19.10
C THR A 124 5.75 -11.93 20.34
N CYS A 125 5.04 -10.80 20.18
CA CYS A 125 4.25 -10.16 21.21
C CYS A 125 2.77 -10.60 21.13
N PRO A 126 2.00 -10.59 22.23
CA PRO A 126 0.62 -11.07 22.27
C PRO A 126 -0.42 -10.08 21.68
N TYR A 127 0.00 -9.15 20.82
CA TYR A 127 -0.88 -8.12 20.25
C TYR A 127 -2.05 -8.71 19.47
N ASN A 128 -3.25 -8.24 19.82
CA ASN A 128 -4.46 -8.51 19.06
C ASN A 128 -5.40 -7.29 19.17
N PRO A 129 -5.60 -6.54 18.06
CA PRO A 129 -6.42 -5.33 18.07
C PRO A 129 -7.92 -5.63 18.15
N ASP A 130 -8.38 -6.80 17.68
CA ASP A 130 -9.80 -7.18 17.66
C ASP A 130 -10.37 -7.37 19.07
N ASN A 131 -9.53 -7.83 20.01
CA ASN A 131 -9.89 -8.00 21.41
C ASN A 131 -9.16 -7.03 22.36
N ARG A 132 -8.45 -6.04 21.80
CA ARG A 132 -7.67 -5.01 22.53
C ARG A 132 -6.62 -5.60 23.47
N VAL A 133 -6.02 -6.72 23.11
CA VAL A 133 -4.89 -7.30 23.85
C VAL A 133 -3.61 -6.60 23.42
N ASP A 134 -2.86 -6.16 24.43
CA ASP A 134 -1.53 -5.57 24.27
C ASP A 134 -1.48 -4.40 23.27
N THR A 135 -2.50 -3.53 23.36
CA THR A 135 -2.58 -2.29 22.58
C THR A 135 -2.08 -1.10 23.38
N ALA A 136 -1.49 -0.11 22.71
CA ALA A 136 -1.10 1.15 23.34
C ALA A 136 -2.35 1.86 23.91
N PRO A 137 -2.26 2.44 25.13
CA PRO A 137 -3.42 3.01 25.83
C PRO A 137 -4.22 4.00 24.96
N GLY A 138 -5.53 3.75 24.84
CA GLY A 138 -6.42 4.59 24.05
C GLY A 138 -6.34 4.40 22.53
N SER A 139 -5.60 3.40 22.06
CA SER A 139 -5.45 3.10 20.62
C SER A 139 -5.68 1.61 20.32
N LEU A 140 -5.73 1.29 19.03
CA LEU A 140 -5.65 -0.08 18.52
C LEU A 140 -4.23 -0.45 18.07
N LEU A 141 -3.23 0.41 18.28
CA LEU A 141 -1.84 0.13 17.89
C LEU A 141 -1.21 -0.86 18.86
N PRO A 142 -0.21 -1.67 18.44
CA PRO A 142 0.56 -2.52 19.34
C PRO A 142 1.18 -1.75 20.52
N ALA A 143 1.34 -2.42 21.66
CA ALA A 143 2.08 -1.89 22.79
C ALA A 143 3.59 -1.75 22.49
N ALA A 144 4.31 -1.00 23.33
CA ALA A 144 5.70 -0.64 23.08
C ALA A 144 6.64 -1.85 22.93
N ASP A 145 6.35 -2.96 23.59
CA ASP A 145 7.12 -4.20 23.54
C ASP A 145 6.96 -4.95 22.21
N CYS A 146 5.85 -4.79 21.50
CA CYS A 146 5.70 -5.30 20.13
C CYS A 146 6.69 -4.70 19.12
N TYR A 147 7.19 -3.50 19.41
CA TYR A 147 8.21 -2.84 18.58
C TYR A 147 9.64 -3.26 18.95
N ALA A 148 9.83 -4.15 19.94
CA ALA A 148 11.16 -4.63 20.29
C ALA A 148 11.79 -5.39 19.11
N PRO A 149 13.12 -5.30 18.88
CA PRO A 149 13.77 -5.98 17.76
C PRO A 149 13.56 -7.50 17.69
N ALA A 150 13.32 -8.13 18.84
CA ALA A 150 13.00 -9.56 18.92
C ALA A 150 11.55 -9.88 18.50
N ASN A 151 10.67 -8.88 18.52
CA ASN A 151 9.25 -8.97 18.19
C ASN A 151 8.86 -8.45 16.81
N TYR A 152 9.82 -7.82 16.14
CA TYR A 152 9.58 -7.19 14.85
C TYR A 152 9.70 -8.19 13.70
N ASN A 153 8.64 -8.99 13.52
CA ASN A 153 8.50 -9.91 12.37
C ASN A 153 7.72 -9.30 11.19
N ASP A 154 7.46 -8.01 11.25
CA ASP A 154 6.72 -7.27 10.24
C ASP A 154 7.65 -6.56 9.24
N ARG A 155 8.64 -7.30 8.75
CA ARG A 155 9.49 -6.82 7.65
C ARG A 155 8.79 -7.10 6.34
N VAL A 156 8.25 -6.05 5.76
CA VAL A 156 7.59 -6.10 4.45
C VAL A 156 8.59 -5.92 3.30
N VAL A 157 8.21 -6.42 2.13
CA VAL A 157 8.91 -6.11 0.89
C VAL A 157 8.65 -4.64 0.54
N PHE A 158 9.70 -3.94 0.12
CA PHE A 158 9.61 -2.59 -0.39
C PHE A 158 10.47 -2.46 -1.65
N ILE A 159 9.88 -1.97 -2.73
CA ILE A 159 10.57 -1.71 -4.00
C ILE A 159 10.23 -0.29 -4.45
N ALA A 160 11.25 0.49 -4.77
CA ALA A 160 11.11 1.75 -5.50
C ALA A 160 11.53 1.53 -6.96
N ILE A 161 10.66 1.94 -7.89
CA ILE A 161 10.90 1.90 -9.33
C ILE A 161 10.78 3.34 -9.82
N THR A 162 11.78 3.83 -10.53
CA THR A 162 11.80 5.20 -11.07
C THR A 162 12.15 5.19 -12.55
N ASN A 163 11.75 6.24 -13.27
CA ASN A 163 12.24 6.52 -14.63
C ASN A 163 13.48 7.44 -14.63
N TYR A 164 14.00 7.75 -13.45
CA TYR A 164 15.07 8.71 -13.21
C TYR A 164 15.95 8.23 -12.05
N GLY A 165 17.17 8.76 -11.98
CA GLY A 165 18.07 8.50 -10.88
C GLY A 165 18.65 7.09 -10.84
N VAL A 166 18.85 6.59 -9.62
CA VAL A 166 19.61 5.35 -9.36
C VAL A 166 18.76 4.08 -9.48
N HIS A 167 19.29 3.06 -10.14
CA HIS A 167 18.66 1.74 -10.28
C HIS A 167 19.55 0.63 -9.71
N GLY A 168 18.94 -0.46 -9.24
CA GLY A 168 19.68 -1.64 -8.76
C GLY A 168 20.39 -1.44 -7.43
N ILE A 169 19.96 -0.48 -6.62
CA ILE A 169 20.51 -0.18 -5.30
C ILE A 169 19.68 -0.87 -4.22
N GLN A 170 20.36 -1.37 -3.20
CA GLN A 170 19.76 -1.78 -1.94
C GLN A 170 20.27 -0.84 -0.84
N ASP A 171 19.34 -0.15 -0.16
CA ASP A 171 19.68 0.63 1.03
C ASP A 171 19.41 -0.19 2.29
N THR A 172 20.35 -0.13 3.23
CA THR A 172 20.34 -0.91 4.47
C THR A 172 19.87 -0.10 5.68
N ARG A 173 19.58 1.19 5.49
CA ARG A 173 18.96 2.01 6.53
C ARG A 173 17.61 1.43 6.97
N PHE A 174 17.25 1.70 8.21
CA PHE A 174 15.92 1.35 8.70
C PHE A 174 14.87 2.30 8.12
N TYR A 175 13.80 1.69 7.59
CA TYR A 175 12.63 2.34 7.02
C TYR A 175 11.37 1.72 7.60
N ASN A 176 10.31 2.52 7.71
CA ASN A 176 8.95 2.07 8.05
C ASN A 176 7.94 2.75 7.11
N HIS A 177 6.63 2.51 7.28
CA HIS A 177 5.61 3.15 6.43
C HIS A 177 5.64 4.68 6.49
N PHE A 178 6.04 5.28 7.62
CA PHE A 178 6.21 6.73 7.73
C PHE A 178 7.38 7.26 6.89
N SER A 179 8.38 6.44 6.58
CA SER A 179 9.44 6.81 5.63
C SER A 179 8.89 7.04 4.23
N LEU A 180 7.91 6.23 3.79
CA LEU A 180 7.22 6.46 2.51
C LEU A 180 6.41 7.75 2.56
N LEU A 181 5.60 7.94 3.61
CA LEU A 181 4.82 9.17 3.80
C LEU A 181 5.70 10.43 3.79
N LYS A 182 6.77 10.44 4.59
CA LYS A 182 7.73 11.55 4.65
C LYS A 182 8.35 11.85 3.30
N THR A 183 8.64 10.82 2.51
CA THR A 183 9.22 10.97 1.18
C THR A 183 8.23 11.62 0.21
N ILE A 184 6.97 11.19 0.24
CA ILE A 184 5.89 11.78 -0.57
C ILE A 184 5.71 13.24 -0.17
N GLU A 185 5.53 13.53 1.12
CA GLU A 185 5.34 14.90 1.62
C GLU A 185 6.51 15.81 1.23
N ALA A 186 7.75 15.33 1.37
CA ALA A 186 8.94 16.09 0.97
C ALA A 186 8.96 16.36 -0.54
N ALA A 187 8.60 15.38 -1.37
CA ALA A 187 8.56 15.53 -2.82
C ALA A 187 7.50 16.55 -3.28
N PHE A 188 6.37 16.63 -2.58
CA PHE A 188 5.29 17.57 -2.87
C PHE A 188 5.42 18.92 -2.13
N GLY A 189 6.45 19.10 -1.30
CA GLY A 189 6.63 20.32 -0.50
C GLY A 189 5.54 20.50 0.57
N LEU A 190 4.98 19.40 1.07
CA LEU A 190 3.93 19.39 2.08
C LEU A 190 4.51 19.34 3.51
N PRO A 191 3.79 19.86 4.52
CA PRO A 191 4.11 19.61 5.93
C PRO A 191 4.08 18.12 6.26
N PHE A 192 4.94 17.68 7.17
CA PHE A 192 4.97 16.28 7.59
C PHE A 192 3.88 15.94 8.60
N LEU A 193 3.15 14.85 8.36
CA LEU A 193 2.08 14.36 9.21
C LEU A 193 2.56 13.24 10.16
N GLY A 194 2.09 13.27 11.40
CA GLY A 194 2.36 12.21 12.38
C GLY A 194 3.85 11.88 12.52
N HIS A 195 4.18 10.58 12.52
CA HIS A 195 5.55 10.09 12.66
C HIS A 195 6.44 10.31 11.43
N ALA A 196 5.91 10.85 10.32
CA ALA A 196 6.75 11.36 9.23
C ALA A 196 7.59 12.57 9.70
N ALA A 197 7.07 13.35 10.65
CA ALA A 197 7.75 14.51 11.21
C ALA A 197 8.91 14.16 12.16
N ASP A 198 9.00 12.91 12.62
CA ASP A 198 10.02 12.48 13.57
C ASP A 198 11.43 12.61 12.95
N SER A 199 12.39 13.07 13.75
CA SER A 199 13.79 13.22 13.32
C SER A 199 14.46 11.88 13.01
N THR A 200 13.92 10.79 13.54
CA THR A 200 14.39 9.42 13.33
C THR A 200 13.81 8.75 12.08
N THR A 201 12.76 9.33 11.49
CA THR A 201 12.16 8.81 10.26
C THR A 201 12.97 9.26 9.06
N ASN A 202 13.66 8.31 8.42
CA ASN A 202 14.43 8.56 7.20
C ASN A 202 13.52 8.72 5.98
N THR A 203 13.90 9.58 5.04
CA THR A 203 13.31 9.57 3.69
C THR A 203 13.95 8.49 2.83
N LEU A 204 13.21 8.00 1.84
CA LEU A 204 13.67 7.07 0.81
C LEU A 204 14.50 7.77 -0.28
N ALA A 205 14.95 9.01 -0.05
CA ALA A 205 15.73 9.78 -1.01
C ALA A 205 16.92 8.99 -1.60
N PRO A 206 17.67 8.15 -0.85
CA PRO A 206 18.74 7.32 -1.40
C PRO A 206 18.29 6.35 -2.52
N LEU A 207 17.02 5.98 -2.57
CA LEU A 207 16.42 5.15 -3.62
C LEU A 207 15.90 5.96 -4.82
N LEU A 208 15.92 7.29 -4.74
CA LEU A 208 15.33 8.21 -5.71
C LEU A 208 16.33 9.24 -6.26
N VAL A 209 17.58 9.22 -5.81
CA VAL A 209 18.58 10.26 -6.14
C VAL A 209 18.78 10.32 -7.67
N PRO A 210 18.65 11.49 -8.31
CA PRO A 210 19.05 11.72 -9.70
C PRO A 210 20.53 11.43 -9.97
#